data_AF-A0A931MSH3-F1
#
_entry.id   AF-A0A931MSH3-F1
#
_cell.length_a   1.000
_cell.length_b   1.000
_cell.length_c   1.000
_cell.angle_alpha   90.00
_cell.angle_beta   90.00
_cell.angle_gamma   90.00
#
_symmetry.space_group_name_H-M   'P 1'
#
loop_
_entity.id
_entity.type
_entity.pdbx_description
1 polymer ?
#
loop_
_entity_poly.entity_id
_entity_poly.type
_entity_poly.pdbx_seq_one_letter_code
_entity_poly.pdbx_strand_id
1 'polypeptide(L)' 'MAEPIDQLPEDDWVDQDLLTRNLAGELLDEEIAAERDRLARLDRGEGGDDIHMSRADMERRLAAMIEVRKRVSAPNSVEF' A
#
# COMPACT_ATOMS: atom_id res chain seq x y z
N MET A 1 24.57 -24.78 -36.40
CA MET A 1 24.02 -25.55 -35.27
C MET A 1 23.42 -24.54 -34.31
N ALA A 2 22.13 -24.63 -34.01
CA ALA A 2 21.49 -23.73 -33.05
C ALA A 2 21.75 -24.28 -31.65
N GLU A 3 22.27 -23.45 -30.74
CA GLU A 3 22.39 -23.82 -29.33
C GLU A 3 21.01 -24.04 -28.73
N PRO A 4 20.80 -25.08 -27.90
CA PRO A 4 19.55 -25.24 -27.17
C PRO A 4 19.38 -24.06 -26.24
N ILE A 5 18.30 -23.31 -26.39
CA ILE A 5 17.90 -22.31 -25.40
C ILE A 5 17.43 -23.09 -24.18
N ASP A 6 18.22 -23.05 -23.11
CA ASP A 6 17.83 -23.61 -21.83
C ASP A 6 16.72 -22.71 -21.26
N GLN A 7 15.48 -23.19 -21.33
CA GLN A 7 14.34 -22.47 -20.76
C GLN A 7 14.41 -22.66 -19.25
N LEU A 8 14.72 -21.58 -18.53
CA LEU A 8 14.49 -21.54 -17.09
C LEU A 8 13.01 -21.87 -16.82
N PRO A 9 12.68 -22.66 -15.77
CA PRO A 9 11.29 -22.89 -15.40
C PRO A 9 10.62 -21.52 -15.27
N GLU A 10 9.48 -21.31 -15.93
CA GLU A 10 8.76 -20.04 -15.89
C GLU A 10 8.67 -19.62 -14.43
N ASP A 11 9.41 -18.56 -14.05
CA ASP A 11 9.21 -17.91 -12.77
C ASP A 11 7.72 -17.56 -12.75
N ASP A 12 6.99 -18.06 -11.77
CA ASP A 12 5.57 -17.79 -11.64
C ASP A 12 5.42 -16.29 -11.28
N TRP A 13 5.38 -15.43 -12.29
CA TRP A 13 5.37 -13.97 -12.13
C TRP A 13 4.19 -13.50 -11.26
N VAL A 14 3.16 -14.34 -11.13
CA VAL A 14 2.03 -14.17 -10.22
C VAL A 14 2.47 -14.17 -8.76
N ASP A 15 3.39 -15.05 -8.35
CA ASP A 15 3.88 -15.11 -6.98
C ASP A 15 4.75 -13.89 -6.63
N GLN A 16 5.50 -13.34 -7.58
CA GLN A 16 6.21 -12.06 -7.41
C GLN A 16 5.23 -10.87 -7.32
N ASP A 17 4.12 -10.87 -8.06
CA ASP A 17 3.05 -9.89 -7.90
C ASP A 17 2.39 -9.99 -6.51
N LEU A 18 2.20 -11.20 -5.97
CA LEU A 18 1.67 -11.39 -4.61
C LEU A 18 2.63 -10.91 -3.53
N LEU A 19 3.93 -11.18 -3.66
CA LEU A 19 4.96 -10.66 -2.76
C LEU A 19 4.99 -9.13 -2.76
N THR A 20 4.86 -8.50 -3.94
CA THR A 20 4.82 -7.04 -4.05
C THR A 20 3.50 -6.43 -3.56
N ARG A 21 2.36 -7.12 -3.73
CA ARG A 21 1.07 -6.70 -3.15
C ARG A 21 1.06 -6.78 -1.63
N ASN A 22 1.61 -7.84 -1.06
CA ASN A 22 1.71 -8.00 0.40
C ASN A 22 2.59 -6.90 0.99
N LEU A 23 3.79 -6.68 0.41
CA LEU A 23 4.69 -5.61 0.84
C LEU A 23 4.05 -4.23 0.68
N ALA A 24 3.39 -3.95 -0.45
CA ALA A 24 2.67 -2.69 -0.64
C ALA A 24 1.55 -2.50 0.39
N GLY A 25 0.90 -3.60 0.78
CA GLY A 25 -0.09 -3.64 1.84
C GLY A 25 0.48 -3.27 3.21
N GLU A 26 1.60 -3.88 3.59
CA GLU A 26 2.29 -3.62 4.87
C GLU A 26 2.76 -2.17 4.96
N LEU A 27 3.42 -1.65 3.92
CA LEU A 27 3.86 -0.25 3.86
C LEU A 27 2.67 0.72 3.94
N LEU A 28 1.53 0.37 3.34
CA LEU A 28 0.33 1.20 3.42
C LEU A 28 -0.30 1.16 4.82
N ASP A 29 -0.24 0.03 5.53
CA ASP A 29 -0.70 -0.04 6.93
C ASP A 29 0.16 0.85 7.84
N GLU A 30 1.47 0.87 7.64
CA GLU A 30 2.39 1.77 8.36
C GLU A 30 2.07 3.24 8.09
N GLU A 31 1.86 3.62 6.82
CA GLU A 31 1.53 5.01 6.48
C GLU A 31 0.14 5.41 7.01
N ILE A 32 -0.85 4.50 7.00
CA ILE A 32 -2.16 4.72 7.63
C ILE A 32 -2.02 4.97 9.14
N ALA A 33 -1.17 4.20 9.82
CA ALA A 33 -0.90 4.39 11.24
C ALA A 33 -0.23 5.74 11.52
N ALA A 34 0.77 6.11 10.71
CA ALA A 34 1.45 7.40 10.81
C ALA A 34 0.48 8.57 10.60
N GLU A 35 -0.38 8.51 9.59
CA GLU A 35 -1.36 9.58 9.32
C GLU A 35 -2.40 9.71 10.44
N ARG A 36 -2.82 8.60 11.05
CA ARG A 36 -3.68 8.62 12.25
C ARG A 36 -3.00 9.29 13.43
N ASP A 37 -1.72 9.02 13.65
CA ASP A 37 -0.95 9.67 14.72
C ASP A 37 -0.81 11.17 14.47
N ARG A 38 -0.51 11.59 13.23
CA ARG A 38 -0.46 13.00 12.84
C ARG A 38 -1.79 13.72 13.12
N LEU A 39 -2.93 13.10 12.78
CA LEU A 39 -4.26 13.64 13.09
C LEU A 39 -4.50 13.74 14.61
N ALA A 40 -4.12 12.71 15.37
CA ALA A 40 -4.28 12.71 16.82
C ALA A 40 -3.39 13.78 17.50
N ARG A 41 -2.17 13.99 17.01
CA ARG A 41 -1.27 15.08 17.43
C ARG A 41 -1.90 16.43 17.13
N LEU A 42 -2.41 16.62 15.91
CA LEU A 42 -3.09 17.85 15.51
C LEU A 42 -4.32 18.14 16.39
N ASP A 43 -5.14 17.13 16.73
CA ASP A 43 -6.30 17.28 17.61
C ASP A 43 -5.90 17.67 19.05
N ARG A 44 -4.68 17.30 19.50
CA ARG A 44 -4.10 17.75 20.77
C ARG A 44 -3.47 19.15 20.70
N GLY A 45 -3.42 19.76 19.51
CA GLY A 45 -2.71 21.02 19.26
C GLY A 45 -1.19 20.86 19.20
N GLU A 46 -0.70 19.63 19.07
CA GLU A 46 0.71 19.33 18.86
C GLU A 46 1.05 19.56 17.39
N GLY A 47 2.02 20.44 17.14
CA GLY A 47 2.56 20.65 15.81
C GLY A 47 3.59 19.59 15.40
N GLY A 48 4.11 19.74 14.19
CA GLY A 48 5.20 18.94 13.68
C GLY A 48 5.63 19.45 12.32
N ASP A 49 6.91 19.32 12.01
CA ASP A 49 7.45 19.60 10.69
C ASP A 49 6.89 18.64 9.62
N ASP A 50 6.08 17.65 10.00
CA ASP A 50 5.38 16.72 9.12
C ASP A 50 3.89 17.07 8.90
N ILE A 51 3.38 18.10 9.59
CA ILE A 51 1.98 18.55 9.49
C ILE A 51 1.93 19.84 8.66
N HIS A 52 1.74 19.69 7.35
CA HIS A 52 1.71 20.81 6.40
C HIS A 52 0.35 21.06 5.75
N MET A 53 -0.62 20.21 6.03
CA MET A 53 -1.94 20.22 5.39
C MET A 53 -3.02 20.62 6.38
N SER A 54 -4.18 21.03 5.88
CA SER A 54 -5.34 21.24 6.75
C SER A 54 -5.82 19.90 7.30
N ARG A 55 -6.43 19.91 8.49
CA ARG A 55 -7.04 18.72 9.11
C ARG A 55 -7.98 17.98 8.14
N ALA A 56 -8.81 18.73 7.40
CA ALA A 56 -9.75 18.17 6.45
C ALA A 56 -9.05 17.47 5.27
N ASP A 57 -7.89 17.96 4.84
CA ASP A 57 -7.12 17.31 3.78
C ASP A 57 -6.48 16.01 4.25
N MET A 58 -5.98 15.99 5.49
CA MET A 58 -5.41 14.79 6.13
C MET A 58 -6.49 13.70 6.30
N GLU A 59 -7.69 14.06 6.73
CA GLU A 59 -8.82 13.12 6.81
C GLU A 59 -9.20 12.55 5.43
N ARG A 60 -9.21 13.37 4.38
CA ARG A 60 -9.47 12.91 3.01
C ARG A 60 -8.37 11.96 2.52
N ARG A 61 -7.11 12.28 2.79
CA ARG A 61 -5.96 11.42 2.45
C ARG A 61 -6.05 10.08 3.18
N LEU A 62 -6.31 10.09 4.48
CA LEU A 62 -6.48 8.87 5.28
C LEU A 62 -7.61 7.99 4.75
N ALA A 63 -8.76 8.58 4.43
CA ALA A 63 -9.89 7.84 3.85
C ALA A 63 -9.50 7.17 2.51
N ALA A 64 -8.76 7.88 1.65
CA ALA A 64 -8.27 7.32 0.40
C ALA A 64 -7.27 6.16 0.61
N MET A 65 -6.35 6.28 1.56
CA MET A 65 -5.40 5.22 1.89
C MET A 65 -6.10 3.96 2.41
N ILE A 66 -7.08 4.12 3.29
CA ILE A 66 -7.90 3.00 3.81
C ILE A 66 -8.64 2.30 2.66
N GLU A 67 -9.19 3.06 1.72
CA GLU A 67 -9.89 2.51 0.57
C GLU A 67 -8.96 1.72 -0.37
N VAL A 68 -7.75 2.24 -0.62
CA VAL A 68 -6.73 1.51 -1.39
C VAL A 68 -6.31 0.22 -0.67
N ARG A 69 -6.10 0.26 0.66
CA ARG A 69 -5.71 -0.92 1.43
C ARG A 69 -6.75 -2.04 1.33
N LYS A 70 -8.05 -1.70 1.37
CA LYS A 70 -9.13 -2.66 1.17
C LYS A 70 -9.05 -3.34 -0.20
N ARG A 71 -8.73 -2.59 -1.25
CA ARG A 71 -8.60 -3.14 -2.62
C ARG A 71 -7.39 -4.04 -2.77
N VAL A 72 -6.26 -3.65 -2.18
CA VAL A 72 -5.04 -4.48 -2.18
C VAL A 72 -5.23 -5.78 -1.40
N SER A 73 -6.06 -5.74 -0.34
CA SER A 73 -6.34 -6.91 0.51
C SER A 73 -7.44 -7.81 -0.05
N ALA A 74 -8.24 -7.33 -1.00
CA ALA A 74 -9.24 -8.14 -1.67
C ALA A 74 -8.53 -9.06 -2.67
N PRO A 75 -8.64 -10.40 -2.56
CA PRO A 75 -8.24 -11.26 -3.66
C PRO A 75 -9.04 -10.84 -4.89
N ASN A 76 -8.38 -10.66 -6.04
CA ASN A 76 -9.09 -10.46 -7.29
C ASN A 76 -10.01 -11.68 -7.46
N SER A 77 -11.31 -11.51 -7.24
CA SER A 77 -12.32 -12.50 -7.61
C SER A 77 -12.32 -12.57 -9.13
N VAL A 78 -11.43 -13.37 -9.69
CA VAL A 78 -11.50 -13.79 -11.08
C VAL A 78 -12.59 -14.86 -11.10
N GLU A 79 -13.82 -14.43 -11.38
CA GLU A 79 -14.87 -15.37 -11.78
C GLU A 79 -14.46 -15.96 -13.13
N PHE A 80 -14.21 -17.27 -13.15
CA PHE A 80 -14.01 -18.08 -14.35
C PHE A 80 -15.34 -18.63 -14.86
#